data_AF-A0A956U0G1-F1
#
_entry.id   AF-A0A956U0G1-F1
#
_cell.length_a   1.000
_cell.length_b   1.000
_cell.length_c   1.000
_cell.angle_alpha   90.00
_cell.angle_beta   90.00
_cell.angle_gamma   90.00
#
_symmetry.space_group_name_H-M   'P 1'
#
loop_
_entity.id
_entity.type
_entity.pdbx_description
1 polymer ?
#
loop_
_entity_poly.entity_id
_entity_poly.type
_entity_poly.pdbx_seq_one_letter_code
_entity_poly.pdbx_strand_id
1 'polypeptide(L)'
;SRAEEHDLAYFFNSDELRGYFPTRDMLSFSRPILEALGLVPEGGIAYDGERKPGKVSDGFSVPLDPPLRPGLSIYTVGSVRDYGHFLGSLAQALSYMYTEREDYAEFRWLRDACLESVFDSLFRNLVYEPKWLAKYLRVDEGGDFRRLLGLRRLMSARYAAGLLIYEADLLKNSETESMPEHYVRVLSAALHCRIDADGYLGLLTGLSHPSPVFRGAAAAPMLSNYLKEKFDEEWWRVPDVGEFLKGLWRDGGRITFEELSAKTVEMPCGADYLRQAIEEEID
;
A
#
# COMPACT_ATOMS: atom_id res chain seq x y z
N SER A 1 -19.20 25.88 3.92
CA SER A 1 -18.86 25.22 2.64
C SER A 1 -18.74 23.72 2.88
N ARG A 2 -19.09 22.87 1.90
CA ARG A 2 -18.86 21.42 1.97
C ARG A 2 -17.58 21.12 1.19
N ALA A 3 -16.73 20.23 1.70
CA ALA A 3 -15.49 19.83 1.02
C ALA A 3 -15.78 19.17 -0.34
N GLU A 4 -14.89 19.40 -1.29
CA GLU A 4 -14.92 18.86 -2.65
C GLU A 4 -13.80 17.82 -2.87
N GLU A 5 -13.85 17.11 -3.99
CA GLU A 5 -12.88 16.06 -4.31
C GLU A 5 -11.42 16.57 -4.37
N HIS A 6 -11.20 17.80 -4.87
CA HIS A 6 -9.86 18.39 -4.89
C HIS A 6 -9.32 18.71 -3.49
N ASP A 7 -10.19 18.99 -2.52
CA ASP A 7 -9.79 19.17 -1.11
C ASP A 7 -9.26 17.85 -0.53
N LEU A 8 -9.86 16.72 -0.93
CA LEU A 8 -9.36 15.39 -0.54
C LEU A 8 -8.04 15.07 -1.21
N ALA A 9 -7.84 15.45 -2.47
CA ALA A 9 -6.56 15.24 -3.14
C ALA A 9 -5.42 16.01 -2.43
N TYR A 10 -5.68 17.25 -2.02
CA TYR A 10 -4.77 18.05 -1.20
C TYR A 10 -4.47 17.36 0.15
N PHE A 11 -5.52 16.95 0.87
CA PHE A 11 -5.40 16.24 2.14
C PHE A 11 -4.64 14.89 2.02
N PHE A 12 -4.91 14.13 0.97
CA PHE A 12 -4.22 12.86 0.65
C PHE A 12 -2.82 13.05 0.08
N ASN A 13 -2.42 14.26 -0.30
CA ASN A 13 -1.00 14.56 -0.49
C ASN A 13 -0.36 14.94 0.85
N SER A 14 -1.17 15.37 1.83
CA SER A 14 -0.73 15.81 3.15
C SER A 14 0.30 16.91 3.03
N ASP A 15 -0.05 17.93 2.23
CA ASP A 15 0.82 19.07 1.93
C ASP A 15 1.24 19.83 3.21
N GLU A 16 0.42 19.77 4.27
CA GLU A 16 0.72 20.28 5.61
C GLU A 16 1.92 19.57 6.26
N LEU A 17 2.18 18.32 5.88
CA LEU A 17 3.26 17.49 6.41
C LEU A 17 4.52 17.50 5.53
N ARG A 18 4.52 18.28 4.44
CA ARG A 18 5.60 18.28 3.45
C ARG A 18 6.99 18.55 4.04
N GLY A 19 7.06 19.36 5.09
CA GLY A 19 8.32 19.64 5.81
C GLY A 19 8.99 18.40 6.41
N TYR A 20 8.21 17.37 6.75
CA TYR A 20 8.68 16.11 7.35
C TYR A 20 9.06 15.05 6.31
N PHE A 21 8.61 15.19 5.06
CA PHE A 21 8.79 14.23 3.98
C PHE A 21 9.48 14.90 2.77
N PRO A 22 10.78 15.22 2.86
CA PRO A 22 11.46 15.97 1.81
C PRO A 22 11.75 15.11 0.57
N THR A 23 11.80 15.75 -0.59
CA THR A 23 12.22 15.10 -1.84
C THR A 23 13.63 14.50 -1.71
N ARG A 24 13.79 13.25 -2.15
CA ARG A 24 15.07 12.53 -2.11
C ARG A 24 15.12 11.43 -3.17
N ASP A 25 16.33 10.94 -3.46
CA ASP A 25 16.49 9.69 -4.19
C ASP A 25 15.98 8.53 -3.31
N MET A 26 14.85 7.96 -3.72
CA MET A 26 14.15 6.95 -2.93
C MET A 26 14.86 5.59 -2.93
N LEU A 27 15.61 5.24 -3.99
CA LEU A 27 16.40 4.00 -4.00
C LEU A 27 17.57 4.10 -3.03
N SER A 28 18.28 5.23 -3.06
CA SER A 28 19.36 5.49 -2.10
C SER A 28 18.83 5.55 -0.67
N PHE A 29 17.64 6.13 -0.47
CA PHE A 29 16.97 6.17 0.83
C PHE A 29 16.55 4.78 1.35
N SER A 30 16.09 3.89 0.47
CA SER A 30 15.58 2.58 0.86
C SER A 30 16.66 1.55 1.15
N ARG A 31 17.85 1.70 0.55
CA ARG A 31 18.99 0.80 0.75
C ARG A 31 19.26 0.42 2.22
N PRO A 32 19.44 1.36 3.16
CA PRO A 32 19.69 0.99 4.57
C PRO A 32 18.51 0.27 5.23
N ILE A 33 17.28 0.52 4.77
CA ILE A 33 16.07 -0.20 5.26
C ILE A 33 16.13 -1.66 4.79
N LEU A 34 16.44 -1.86 3.51
CA LEU A 34 16.58 -3.20 2.93
C LEU A 34 17.77 -3.96 3.51
N GLU A 35 18.89 -3.29 3.76
CA GLU A 35 20.06 -3.89 4.42
C GLU A 35 19.72 -4.37 5.83
N ALA A 36 18.96 -3.60 6.61
CA ALA A 36 18.53 -4.00 7.95
C ALA A 36 17.61 -5.22 7.95
N LEU A 37 16.77 -5.37 6.92
CA LEU A 37 15.93 -6.55 6.72
C LEU A 37 16.66 -7.70 6.01
N GLY A 38 17.86 -7.49 5.46
CA GLY A 38 18.48 -8.49 4.57
C GLY A 38 17.74 -8.68 3.24
N LEU A 39 16.96 -7.69 2.79
CA LEU A 39 16.15 -7.68 1.57
C LEU A 39 16.81 -6.89 0.42
N VAL A 40 18.14 -6.91 0.33
CA VAL A 40 18.85 -6.27 -0.79
C VAL A 40 18.84 -7.23 -1.98
N PRO A 41 18.11 -6.94 -3.07
CA PRO A 41 18.03 -7.86 -4.18
C PRO A 41 19.31 -7.84 -5.02
N GLU A 42 19.71 -9.03 -5.48
CA GLU A 42 20.79 -9.16 -6.46
C GLU A 42 20.38 -8.49 -7.78
N GLY A 43 21.29 -7.71 -8.39
CA GLY A 43 21.03 -7.02 -9.66
C GLY A 43 20.26 -5.70 -9.55
N GLY A 44 19.73 -5.37 -8.36
CA GLY A 44 18.98 -4.13 -8.11
C GLY A 44 17.61 -4.07 -8.78
N ILE A 45 16.91 -2.95 -8.61
CA ILE A 45 15.53 -2.76 -9.10
C ILE A 45 15.57 -1.81 -10.30
N ALA A 46 14.88 -2.18 -11.39
CA ALA A 46 14.73 -1.27 -12.52
C ALA A 46 13.82 -0.11 -12.10
N TYR A 47 14.36 1.10 -12.03
CA TYR A 47 13.67 2.25 -11.45
C TYR A 47 13.52 3.40 -12.44
N ASP A 48 12.28 3.85 -12.65
CA ASP A 48 11.94 5.04 -13.42
C ASP A 48 11.47 6.17 -12.48
N GLY A 49 12.45 6.98 -12.05
CA GLY A 49 12.27 8.11 -11.14
C GLY A 49 11.91 9.45 -11.82
N GLU A 50 11.95 9.50 -13.15
CA GLU A 50 11.85 10.76 -13.88
C GLU A 50 10.40 11.27 -13.94
N ARG A 51 10.23 12.59 -13.76
CA ARG A 51 8.95 13.27 -13.99
C ARG A 51 8.77 13.52 -15.49
N LYS A 52 7.67 13.02 -16.07
CA LYS A 52 7.32 13.16 -17.49
C LYS A 52 5.87 13.66 -17.64
N PRO A 53 5.52 14.41 -18.70
CA PRO A 53 4.14 14.77 -18.99
C PRO A 53 3.22 13.54 -19.01
N GLY A 54 2.10 13.60 -18.29
CA GLY A 54 1.14 12.49 -18.22
C GLY A 54 1.50 11.35 -17.26
N LYS A 55 2.70 11.35 -16.65
CA LYS A 55 3.05 10.36 -15.63
C LYS A 55 2.31 10.67 -14.33
N VAL A 56 1.60 9.69 -13.81
CA VAL A 56 0.99 9.75 -12.48
C VAL A 56 2.09 9.73 -11.41
N SER A 57 1.89 10.50 -10.33
CA SER A 57 2.81 10.54 -9.20
C SER A 57 2.66 9.31 -8.30
N ASP A 58 1.58 8.55 -8.45
CA ASP A 58 1.39 7.30 -7.73
C ASP A 58 2.38 6.26 -8.24
N GLY A 59 3.12 5.68 -7.30
CA GLY A 59 4.06 4.62 -7.61
C GLY A 59 3.34 3.33 -7.92
N PHE A 60 3.89 2.61 -8.89
CA PHE A 60 3.46 1.26 -9.21
C PHE A 60 4.66 0.37 -9.52
N SER A 61 4.48 -0.94 -9.31
CA SER A 61 5.42 -1.99 -9.69
C SER A 61 4.89 -2.75 -10.90
N VAL A 62 5.78 -3.21 -11.78
CA VAL A 62 5.45 -4.04 -12.94
C VAL A 62 6.41 -5.24 -13.03
N PRO A 63 5.90 -6.48 -13.13
CA PRO A 63 6.75 -7.65 -13.32
C PRO A 63 7.20 -7.76 -14.79
N LEU A 64 8.25 -7.02 -15.19
CA LEU A 64 8.71 -7.00 -16.60
C LEU A 64 9.32 -8.33 -17.03
N ASP A 65 10.14 -8.95 -16.17
CA ASP A 65 10.74 -10.28 -16.36
C ASP A 65 10.96 -10.95 -15.00
N PRO A 66 9.89 -11.36 -14.29
CA PRO A 66 10.01 -11.94 -12.97
C PRO A 66 10.65 -13.34 -13.00
N PRO A 67 11.49 -13.67 -11.99
CA PRO A 67 11.89 -12.86 -10.85
C PRO A 67 13.06 -11.90 -11.11
N LEU A 68 13.63 -11.90 -12.32
CA LEU A 68 14.93 -11.26 -12.58
C LEU A 68 14.86 -9.72 -12.65
N ARG A 69 13.76 -9.16 -13.16
CA ARG A 69 13.68 -7.72 -13.43
C ARG A 69 12.27 -7.14 -13.27
N PRO A 70 11.77 -6.97 -12.04
CA PRO A 70 10.62 -6.09 -11.82
C PRO A 70 11.02 -4.62 -11.98
N GLY A 71 10.09 -3.83 -12.51
CA GLY A 71 10.20 -2.39 -12.69
C GLY A 71 9.40 -1.64 -11.63
N LEU A 72 9.96 -0.54 -11.14
CA LEU A 72 9.31 0.41 -10.24
C LEU A 72 9.25 1.77 -10.94
N SER A 73 8.06 2.35 -11.09
CA SER A 73 7.90 3.69 -11.66
C SER A 73 7.22 4.61 -10.66
N ILE A 74 7.95 5.61 -10.18
CA ILE A 74 7.43 6.68 -9.31
C ILE A 74 8.38 7.88 -9.35
N TYR A 75 7.86 9.08 -9.50
CA TYR A 75 8.60 10.31 -9.23
C TYR A 75 8.09 10.94 -7.93
N THR A 76 8.99 11.41 -7.09
CA THR A 76 8.63 12.02 -5.80
C THR A 76 8.77 13.53 -5.86
N VAL A 77 7.80 14.22 -5.24
CA VAL A 77 7.78 15.68 -5.02
C VAL A 77 7.90 16.03 -3.53
N GLY A 78 8.01 15.02 -2.67
CA GLY A 78 8.11 15.12 -1.21
C GLY A 78 6.72 15.21 -0.58
N SER A 79 6.22 14.09 -0.06
CA SER A 79 4.92 13.98 0.62
C SER A 79 4.81 12.66 1.38
N VAL A 80 3.87 12.51 2.33
CA VAL A 80 3.59 11.20 2.97
C VAL A 80 3.19 10.17 1.92
N ARG A 81 2.40 10.60 0.92
CA ARG A 81 1.89 9.78 -0.18
C ARG A 81 3.03 9.18 -1.01
N ASP A 82 4.04 9.98 -1.34
CA ASP A 82 5.18 9.56 -2.16
C ASP A 82 5.96 8.42 -1.48
N TYR A 83 6.23 8.57 -0.18
CA TYR A 83 6.95 7.56 0.59
C TYR A 83 6.13 6.29 0.72
N GLY A 84 4.85 6.41 1.03
CA GLY A 84 3.95 5.27 1.11
C GLY A 84 3.86 4.51 -0.22
N HIS A 85 3.66 5.22 -1.34
CA HIS A 85 3.60 4.61 -2.67
C HIS A 85 4.92 3.96 -3.09
N PHE A 86 6.06 4.62 -2.82
CA PHE A 86 7.36 4.04 -3.11
C PHE A 86 7.59 2.76 -2.31
N LEU A 87 7.35 2.78 -0.99
CA LEU A 87 7.59 1.63 -0.11
C LEU A 87 6.68 0.44 -0.45
N GLY A 88 5.39 0.71 -0.73
CA GLY A 88 4.45 -0.34 -1.15
C GLY A 88 4.84 -0.96 -2.49
N SER A 89 5.15 -0.12 -3.49
CA SER A 89 5.59 -0.60 -4.80
C SER A 89 6.93 -1.34 -4.73
N LEU A 90 7.83 -0.92 -3.83
CA LEU A 90 9.09 -1.61 -3.54
C LEU A 90 8.82 -3.01 -2.98
N ALA A 91 7.88 -3.16 -2.05
CA ALA A 91 7.51 -4.47 -1.51
C ALA A 91 6.95 -5.41 -2.58
N GLN A 92 6.12 -4.89 -3.49
CA GLN A 92 5.63 -5.67 -4.63
C GLN A 92 6.79 -6.10 -5.55
N ALA A 93 7.72 -5.19 -5.87
CA ALA A 93 8.90 -5.54 -6.67
C ALA A 93 9.74 -6.65 -5.99
N LEU A 94 10.03 -6.49 -4.69
CA LEU A 94 10.81 -7.47 -3.93
C LEU A 94 10.13 -8.84 -3.85
N SER A 95 8.80 -8.89 -3.73
CA SER A 95 8.09 -10.17 -3.70
C SER A 95 8.33 -10.98 -4.98
N TYR A 96 8.36 -10.32 -6.15
CA TYR A 96 8.77 -10.95 -7.39
C TYR A 96 10.26 -11.31 -7.42
N MET A 97 11.16 -10.44 -6.95
CA MET A 97 12.61 -10.71 -6.99
C MET A 97 13.06 -11.90 -6.16
N TYR A 98 12.35 -12.21 -5.08
CA TYR A 98 12.64 -13.33 -4.19
C TYR A 98 11.83 -14.60 -4.51
N THR A 99 11.17 -14.65 -5.67
CA THR A 99 10.52 -15.88 -6.17
C THR A 99 11.55 -16.85 -6.73
N GLU A 100 11.26 -18.15 -6.64
CA GLU A 100 12.09 -19.20 -7.24
C GLU A 100 12.32 -18.94 -8.74
N ARG A 101 13.59 -18.98 -9.18
CA ARG A 101 13.98 -18.61 -10.55
C ARG A 101 13.71 -19.75 -11.51
N GLU A 102 14.05 -20.97 -11.09
CA GLU A 102 13.86 -22.21 -11.85
C GLU A 102 12.48 -22.81 -11.57
N ASP A 103 11.42 -22.06 -11.88
CA ASP A 103 10.04 -22.46 -11.63
C ASP A 103 9.12 -22.24 -12.85
N TYR A 104 7.93 -22.85 -12.80
CA TYR A 104 6.91 -22.73 -13.84
C TYR A 104 6.44 -21.27 -13.98
N ALA A 105 6.09 -20.90 -15.21
CA ALA A 105 5.75 -19.53 -15.54
C ALA A 105 4.55 -19.02 -14.72
N GLU A 106 3.54 -19.85 -14.49
CA GLU A 106 2.38 -19.50 -13.67
C GLU A 106 2.77 -19.06 -12.26
N PHE A 107 3.76 -19.70 -11.63
CA PHE A 107 4.18 -19.37 -10.27
C PHE A 107 5.16 -18.20 -10.22
N ARG A 108 5.88 -17.93 -11.31
CA ARG A 108 6.73 -16.73 -11.41
C ARG A 108 5.96 -15.47 -11.73
N TRP A 109 4.88 -15.57 -12.51
CA TRP A 109 4.17 -14.43 -13.08
C TRP A 109 2.86 -14.12 -12.36
N LEU A 110 2.05 -15.15 -12.10
CA LEU A 110 0.72 -14.95 -11.53
C LEU A 110 0.81 -14.89 -10.01
N ARG A 111 0.02 -14.01 -9.41
CA ARG A 111 -0.10 -13.86 -7.97
C ARG A 111 -1.53 -13.59 -7.58
N ASP A 112 -1.84 -13.92 -6.34
CA ASP A 112 -3.03 -13.42 -5.68
C ASP A 112 -2.86 -11.92 -5.43
N ALA A 113 -3.67 -11.11 -6.11
CA ALA A 113 -3.62 -9.65 -6.00
C ALA A 113 -3.89 -9.15 -4.57
N CYS A 114 -4.69 -9.87 -3.77
CA CYS A 114 -4.93 -9.52 -2.36
C CYS A 114 -3.65 -9.71 -1.56
N LEU A 115 -2.93 -10.82 -1.79
CA LEU A 115 -1.66 -11.09 -1.13
C LEU A 115 -0.60 -10.04 -1.50
N GLU A 116 -0.50 -9.65 -2.76
CA GLU A 116 0.38 -8.54 -3.17
C GLU A 116 0.02 -7.23 -2.47
N SER A 117 -1.27 -6.94 -2.35
CA SER A 117 -1.78 -5.76 -1.65
C SER A 117 -1.48 -5.78 -0.15
N VAL A 118 -1.35 -6.97 0.47
CA VAL A 118 -0.87 -7.09 1.86
C VAL A 118 0.58 -6.65 1.97
N PHE A 119 1.45 -7.14 1.09
CA PHE A 119 2.87 -6.75 1.11
C PHE A 119 3.06 -5.26 0.81
N ASP A 120 2.32 -4.73 -0.17
CA ASP A 120 2.26 -3.28 -0.43
C ASP A 120 1.90 -2.52 0.84
N SER A 121 0.77 -2.90 1.45
CA SER A 121 0.23 -2.20 2.62
C SER A 121 1.15 -2.33 3.83
N LEU A 122 1.79 -3.48 4.04
CA LEU A 122 2.74 -3.70 5.15
C LEU A 122 3.88 -2.68 5.10
N PHE A 123 4.51 -2.51 3.94
CA PHE A 123 5.64 -1.58 3.78
C PHE A 123 5.18 -0.13 3.68
N ARG A 124 4.09 0.14 2.96
CA ARG A 124 3.46 1.46 2.90
C ARG A 124 3.16 2.01 4.29
N ASN A 125 2.73 1.14 5.21
CA ASN A 125 2.34 1.55 6.56
C ASN A 125 3.52 1.90 7.47
N LEU A 126 4.78 1.70 7.05
CA LEU A 126 5.96 2.16 7.81
C LEU A 126 5.96 3.67 8.03
N VAL A 127 5.30 4.45 7.17
CA VAL A 127 5.14 5.90 7.35
C VAL A 127 4.23 6.27 8.53
N TYR A 128 3.54 5.31 9.13
CA TYR A 128 2.74 5.47 10.34
C TYR A 128 3.43 4.94 11.61
N GLU A 129 4.56 4.24 11.47
CA GLU A 129 5.32 3.67 12.59
C GLU A 129 6.21 4.75 13.24
N PRO A 130 5.96 5.18 14.49
CA PRO A 130 6.65 6.34 15.06
C PRO A 130 8.16 6.12 15.19
N LYS A 131 8.59 4.92 15.58
CA LYS A 131 10.02 4.60 15.67
C LYS A 131 10.71 4.53 14.30
N TRP A 132 9.97 4.18 13.24
CA TRP A 132 10.50 4.19 11.87
C TRP A 132 10.69 5.64 11.39
N LEU A 133 9.71 6.51 11.63
CA LEU A 133 9.78 7.93 11.33
C LEU A 133 10.95 8.62 12.04
N ALA A 134 11.10 8.37 13.34
CA ALA A 134 12.20 8.90 14.15
C ALA A 134 13.57 8.46 13.59
N LYS A 135 13.71 7.20 13.18
CA LYS A 135 14.98 6.67 12.68
C LYS A 135 15.33 7.19 11.28
N TYR A 136 14.42 7.10 10.33
CA TYR A 136 14.75 7.32 8.90
C TYR A 136 14.41 8.72 8.40
N LEU A 137 13.46 9.41 9.05
CA LEU A 137 13.07 10.77 8.70
C LEU A 137 13.45 11.79 9.77
N ARG A 138 13.89 11.35 10.96
CA ARG A 138 14.19 12.23 12.12
C ARG A 138 12.98 13.07 12.52
N VAL A 139 11.80 12.47 12.40
CA VAL A 139 10.52 13.06 12.79
C VAL A 139 10.14 12.46 14.13
N ASP A 140 10.15 13.30 15.17
CA ASP A 140 9.74 12.96 16.53
C ASP A 140 8.72 14.03 16.97
N GLU A 141 7.52 13.94 16.41
CA GLU A 141 6.50 14.97 16.54
C GLU A 141 5.30 14.46 17.34
N GLY A 142 4.71 15.35 18.13
CA GLY A 142 3.66 15.04 19.12
C GLY A 142 2.27 14.73 18.54
N GLY A 143 1.25 14.83 19.40
CA GLY A 143 -0.11 14.34 19.13
C GLY A 143 -0.77 14.89 17.86
N ASP A 144 -0.57 16.16 17.50
CA ASP A 144 -1.23 16.74 16.32
C ASP A 144 -0.71 16.14 15.00
N PHE A 145 0.60 15.87 14.90
CA PHE A 145 1.20 15.20 13.75
C PHE A 145 0.66 13.77 13.60
N ARG A 146 0.62 13.03 14.71
CA ARG A 146 0.09 11.66 14.78
C ARG A 146 -1.38 11.61 14.37
N ARG A 147 -2.19 12.49 14.95
CA ARG A 147 -3.62 12.62 14.62
C ARG A 147 -3.86 12.95 13.15
N LEU A 148 -3.04 13.82 12.55
CA LEU A 148 -3.17 14.13 11.12
C LEU A 148 -2.83 12.92 10.23
N LEU A 149 -1.78 12.16 10.57
CA LEU A 149 -1.46 10.90 9.90
C LEU A 149 -2.58 9.84 10.07
N GLY A 150 -3.12 9.69 11.28
CA GLY A 150 -4.24 8.78 11.55
C GLY A 150 -5.50 9.17 10.78
N LEU A 151 -5.84 10.46 10.72
CA LEU A 151 -6.96 10.97 9.91
C LEU A 151 -6.74 10.68 8.42
N ARG A 152 -5.50 10.84 7.93
CA ARG A 152 -5.14 10.49 6.55
C ARG A 152 -5.38 9.00 6.30
N ARG A 153 -4.87 8.12 7.16
CA ARG A 153 -5.05 6.67 7.07
C ARG A 153 -6.52 6.28 7.10
N LEU A 154 -7.31 6.89 8.00
CA LEU A 154 -8.76 6.72 8.08
C LEU A 154 -9.45 7.08 6.77
N MET A 155 -9.16 8.25 6.22
CA MET A 155 -9.78 8.69 4.98
C MET A 155 -9.40 7.77 3.80
N SER A 156 -8.16 7.27 3.76
CA SER A 156 -7.74 6.30 2.74
C SER A 156 -8.48 4.97 2.88
N ALA A 157 -8.65 4.48 4.11
CA ALA A 157 -9.44 3.27 4.37
C ALA A 157 -10.91 3.42 3.98
N ARG A 158 -11.51 4.58 4.28
CA ARG A 158 -12.89 4.92 3.87
C ARG A 158 -13.02 5.01 2.36
N TYR A 159 -12.04 5.61 1.69
CA TYR A 159 -12.03 5.67 0.23
C TYR A 159 -12.00 4.28 -0.40
N ALA A 160 -11.05 3.43 0.05
CA ALA A 160 -10.91 2.06 -0.43
C ALA A 160 -12.18 1.22 -0.16
N ALA A 161 -12.81 1.38 1.02
CA ALA A 161 -14.07 0.72 1.34
C ALA A 161 -15.21 1.17 0.40
N GLY A 162 -15.33 2.48 0.15
CA GLY A 162 -16.34 3.02 -0.77
C GLY A 162 -16.15 2.51 -2.19
N LEU A 163 -14.91 2.49 -2.69
CA LEU A 163 -14.58 1.93 -4.01
C LEU A 163 -14.86 0.42 -4.08
N LEU A 164 -14.58 -0.35 -3.03
CA LEU A 164 -14.90 -1.78 -2.96
C LEU A 164 -16.41 -2.03 -3.04
N ILE A 165 -17.22 -1.27 -2.28
CA ILE A 165 -18.68 -1.39 -2.32
C ILE A 165 -19.17 -1.10 -3.74
N TYR A 166 -18.72 0.01 -4.32
CA TYR A 166 -19.12 0.40 -5.66
C TYR A 166 -18.64 -0.60 -6.74
N GLU A 167 -17.42 -1.13 -6.64
CA GLU A 167 -16.92 -2.20 -7.53
C GLU A 167 -17.83 -3.44 -7.48
N ALA A 168 -18.19 -3.88 -6.28
CA ALA A 168 -19.05 -5.04 -6.09
C ALA A 168 -20.46 -4.81 -6.68
N ASP A 169 -20.99 -3.60 -6.58
CA ASP A 169 -22.28 -3.24 -7.15
C ASP A 169 -22.18 -3.11 -8.68
N LEU A 170 -21.16 -2.44 -9.20
CA LEU A 170 -20.92 -2.28 -10.64
C LEU A 170 -20.82 -3.65 -11.36
N LEU A 171 -20.09 -4.61 -10.78
CA LEU A 171 -19.90 -5.94 -11.37
C LEU A 171 -21.15 -6.84 -11.32
N LYS A 172 -22.10 -6.56 -10.41
CA LYS A 172 -23.35 -7.35 -10.29
C LYS A 172 -24.47 -6.84 -11.20
N ASN A 173 -24.44 -5.57 -11.57
CA ASN A 173 -25.50 -4.93 -12.33
C ASN A 173 -25.26 -5.06 -13.84
N SER A 174 -26.27 -5.55 -14.58
CA SER A 174 -26.23 -5.57 -16.05
C SER A 174 -26.61 -4.23 -16.69
N GLU A 175 -27.30 -3.36 -15.94
CA GLU A 175 -27.71 -2.02 -16.39
C GLU A 175 -26.77 -0.97 -15.78
N THR A 176 -26.04 -0.25 -16.62
CA THR A 176 -24.99 0.69 -16.19
C THR A 176 -25.40 2.16 -16.21
N GLU A 177 -26.60 2.48 -16.70
CA GLU A 177 -27.09 3.87 -16.84
C GLU A 177 -27.14 4.62 -15.51
N SER A 178 -27.44 3.92 -14.40
CA SER A 178 -27.54 4.52 -13.06
C SER A 178 -26.25 4.47 -12.23
N MET A 179 -25.17 3.93 -12.81
CA MET A 179 -23.89 3.76 -12.12
C MET A 179 -23.18 5.08 -11.81
N PRO A 180 -23.22 6.13 -12.65
CA PRO A 180 -22.67 7.43 -12.29
C PRO A 180 -23.29 8.02 -11.01
N GLU A 181 -24.62 8.02 -10.88
CA GLU A 181 -25.29 8.50 -9.67
C GLU A 181 -25.02 7.58 -8.48
N HIS A 182 -24.91 6.28 -8.71
CA HIS A 182 -24.59 5.31 -7.66
C HIS A 182 -23.19 5.52 -7.10
N TYR A 183 -22.20 5.72 -7.97
CA TYR A 183 -20.83 6.09 -7.61
C TYR A 183 -20.82 7.32 -6.71
N VAL A 184 -21.47 8.40 -7.14
CA VAL A 184 -21.56 9.64 -6.35
C VAL A 184 -22.19 9.37 -4.98
N ARG A 185 -23.27 8.59 -4.90
CA ARG A 185 -23.91 8.26 -3.61
C ARG A 185 -22.97 7.51 -2.67
N VAL A 186 -22.33 6.44 -3.15
CA VAL A 186 -21.45 5.58 -2.33
C VAL A 186 -20.24 6.36 -1.85
N LEU A 187 -19.53 7.05 -2.76
CA LEU A 187 -18.30 7.77 -2.42
C LEU A 187 -18.58 9.03 -1.59
N SER A 188 -19.69 9.73 -1.84
CA SER A 188 -20.08 10.87 -0.99
C SER A 188 -20.44 10.43 0.44
N ALA A 189 -21.04 9.25 0.61
CA ALA A 189 -21.31 8.68 1.93
C ALA A 189 -20.02 8.23 2.62
N ALA A 190 -19.11 7.59 1.87
CA ALA A 190 -17.83 7.14 2.40
C ALA A 190 -16.92 8.31 2.79
N LEU A 191 -16.85 9.38 1.99
CA LEU A 191 -15.86 10.45 2.18
C LEU A 191 -16.41 11.73 2.77
N HIS A 192 -17.73 11.85 2.92
CA HIS A 192 -18.41 13.07 3.40
C HIS A 192 -18.14 14.34 2.58
N CYS A 193 -17.63 14.23 1.36
CA CYS A 193 -17.38 15.34 0.43
C CYS A 193 -18.37 15.32 -0.75
N ARG A 194 -18.24 16.27 -1.66
CA ARG A 194 -18.87 16.26 -2.98
C ARG A 194 -17.97 15.50 -3.97
N ILE A 195 -18.56 14.53 -4.67
CA ILE A 195 -17.90 13.66 -5.64
C ILE A 195 -18.45 13.94 -7.04
N ASP A 196 -17.58 13.97 -8.05
CA ASP A 196 -17.98 14.06 -9.44
C ASP A 196 -18.38 12.69 -10.01
N ALA A 197 -19.35 12.67 -10.93
CA ALA A 197 -19.81 11.45 -11.57
C ALA A 197 -18.82 10.91 -12.63
N ASP A 198 -17.96 11.77 -13.20
CA ASP A 198 -17.04 11.42 -14.28
C ASP A 198 -16.05 10.30 -13.92
N GLY A 199 -15.77 10.13 -12.61
CA GLY A 199 -14.88 9.10 -12.08
C GLY A 199 -15.46 7.68 -12.03
N TYR A 200 -16.73 7.48 -12.37
CA TYR A 200 -17.44 6.21 -12.09
C TYR A 200 -16.88 4.96 -12.81
N LEU A 201 -16.10 5.13 -13.88
CA LEU A 201 -15.40 4.02 -14.57
C LEU A 201 -13.91 3.95 -14.24
N GLY A 202 -13.39 4.84 -13.39
CA GLY A 202 -11.96 4.93 -13.08
C GLY A 202 -11.37 3.62 -12.58
N LEU A 203 -12.14 2.83 -11.81
CA LEU A 203 -11.71 1.53 -11.30
C LEU A 203 -11.52 0.46 -12.39
N LEU A 204 -12.12 0.63 -13.58
CA LEU A 204 -11.99 -0.32 -14.69
C LEU A 204 -10.74 -0.09 -15.56
N THR A 205 -9.97 0.95 -15.29
CA THR A 205 -8.81 1.34 -16.10
C THR A 205 -7.58 0.42 -15.92
N GLY A 206 -7.68 -0.61 -15.07
CA GLY A 206 -6.61 -1.60 -14.84
C GLY A 206 -5.44 -1.10 -13.98
N LEU A 207 -5.46 0.16 -13.57
CA LEU A 207 -4.48 0.74 -12.63
C LEU A 207 -4.97 0.76 -11.18
N SER A 208 -6.24 0.39 -10.96
CA SER A 208 -6.87 0.37 -9.64
C SER A 208 -7.59 -0.96 -9.44
N HIS A 209 -7.32 -1.62 -8.32
CA HIS A 209 -7.98 -2.86 -7.91
C HIS A 209 -8.56 -2.68 -6.49
N PRO A 210 -9.76 -2.08 -6.35
CA PRO A 210 -10.31 -1.71 -5.04
C PRO A 210 -10.42 -2.88 -4.06
N SER A 211 -10.91 -4.04 -4.50
CA SER A 211 -11.05 -5.23 -3.66
C SER A 211 -9.72 -5.72 -3.08
N PRO A 212 -8.68 -6.02 -3.90
CA PRO A 212 -7.35 -6.33 -3.39
C PRO A 212 -6.76 -5.27 -2.47
N VAL A 213 -6.85 -3.99 -2.85
CA VAL A 213 -6.29 -2.87 -2.06
C VAL A 213 -6.92 -2.80 -0.68
N PHE A 214 -8.24 -2.89 -0.57
CA PHE A 214 -8.93 -2.86 0.72
C PHE A 214 -8.60 -4.07 1.57
N ARG A 215 -8.59 -5.28 0.99
CA ARG A 215 -8.23 -6.51 1.70
C ARG A 215 -6.78 -6.48 2.19
N GLY A 216 -5.86 -5.99 1.36
CA GLY A 216 -4.47 -5.75 1.72
C GLY A 216 -4.32 -4.78 2.89
N ALA A 217 -5.02 -3.65 2.83
CA ALA A 217 -5.03 -2.66 3.91
C ALA A 217 -5.63 -3.22 5.21
N ALA A 218 -6.63 -4.09 5.13
CA ALA A 218 -7.25 -4.74 6.29
C ALA A 218 -6.32 -5.79 6.95
N ALA A 219 -5.57 -6.55 6.16
CA ALA A 219 -4.72 -7.63 6.65
C ALA A 219 -3.27 -7.22 6.97
N ALA A 220 -2.77 -6.11 6.41
CA ALA A 220 -1.41 -5.65 6.72
C ALA A 220 -1.16 -5.32 8.21
N PRO A 221 -2.09 -4.72 8.98
CA PRO A 221 -1.90 -4.52 10.42
C PRO A 221 -1.82 -5.85 11.19
N MET A 222 -2.62 -6.85 10.79
CA MET A 222 -2.54 -8.20 11.35
C MET A 222 -1.14 -8.81 11.12
N LEU A 223 -0.62 -8.71 9.89
CA LEU A 223 0.73 -9.18 9.59
C LEU A 223 1.80 -8.37 10.36
N SER A 224 1.64 -7.05 10.48
CA SER A 224 2.56 -6.21 11.28
C SER A 224 2.57 -6.66 12.75
N ASN A 225 1.40 -6.87 13.36
CA ASN A 225 1.29 -7.35 14.75
C ASN A 225 1.94 -8.72 14.93
N TYR A 226 1.70 -9.66 14.01
CA TYR A 226 2.38 -10.95 14.03
C TYR A 226 3.91 -10.82 13.99
N LEU A 227 4.44 -9.93 13.14
CA LEU A 227 5.87 -9.68 13.06
C LEU A 227 6.42 -9.02 14.34
N LYS A 228 5.65 -8.10 14.94
CA LYS A 228 6.00 -7.45 16.20
C LYS A 228 6.08 -8.44 17.37
N GLU A 229 5.07 -9.30 17.50
CA GLU A 229 5.00 -10.31 18.55
C GLU A 229 6.06 -11.40 18.39
N LYS A 230 6.30 -11.84 17.14
CA LYS A 230 7.20 -12.97 16.88
C LYS A 230 8.67 -12.59 16.83
N PHE A 231 9.01 -11.41 16.32
CA PHE A 231 10.39 -11.02 16.07
C PHE A 231 10.84 -9.85 16.94
N ASP A 232 10.24 -8.67 16.77
CA ASP A 232 10.55 -7.46 17.54
C ASP A 232 9.55 -6.34 17.23
N GLU A 233 9.27 -5.45 18.17
CA GLU A 233 8.41 -4.26 17.95
C GLU A 233 8.87 -3.42 16.74
N GLU A 234 10.18 -3.37 16.49
CA GLU A 234 10.78 -2.69 15.35
C GLU A 234 11.13 -3.68 14.22
N TRP A 235 10.31 -4.70 13.98
CA TRP A 235 10.51 -5.82 13.04
C TRP A 235 11.21 -5.44 11.71
N TRP A 236 10.95 -4.25 11.20
CA TRP A 236 11.54 -3.66 9.99
C TRP A 236 13.06 -3.44 10.06
N ARG A 237 13.72 -3.77 11.17
CA ARG A 237 15.18 -3.78 11.33
C ARG A 237 15.77 -5.17 11.64
N VAL A 238 14.94 -6.20 11.61
CA VAL A 238 15.32 -7.56 12.03
C VAL A 238 15.58 -8.43 10.79
N PRO A 239 16.81 -8.93 10.58
CA PRO A 239 17.14 -9.75 9.42
C PRO A 239 16.26 -11.01 9.29
N ASP A 240 15.90 -11.64 10.41
CA ASP A 240 15.06 -12.84 10.43
C ASP A 240 13.65 -12.57 9.87
N VAL A 241 13.17 -11.32 9.93
CA VAL A 241 11.90 -10.93 9.29
C VAL A 241 12.05 -10.92 7.78
N GLY A 242 13.19 -10.49 7.24
CA GLY A 242 13.45 -10.61 5.81
C GLY A 242 13.53 -12.05 5.36
N GLU A 243 14.15 -12.95 6.13
CA GLU A 243 14.14 -14.39 5.82
C GLU A 243 12.72 -14.98 5.85
N PHE A 244 11.89 -14.57 6.80
CA PHE A 244 10.47 -14.93 6.82
C PHE A 244 9.74 -14.45 5.56
N LEU A 245 9.91 -13.18 5.18
CA LEU A 245 9.29 -12.60 3.99
C LEU A 245 9.77 -13.29 2.70
N LYS A 246 11.08 -13.54 2.55
CA LYS A 246 11.63 -14.34 1.44
C LYS A 246 11.01 -15.72 1.40
N GLY A 247 10.80 -16.35 2.55
CA GLY A 247 10.12 -17.64 2.66
C GLY A 247 8.71 -17.62 2.08
N LEU A 248 7.95 -16.55 2.31
CA LEU A 248 6.62 -16.35 1.71
C LEU A 248 6.69 -16.07 0.21
N TRP A 249 7.68 -15.28 -0.23
CA TRP A 249 7.80 -14.83 -1.61
C TRP A 249 8.34 -15.90 -2.56
N ARG A 250 9.15 -16.83 -2.04
CA ARG A 250 9.78 -17.91 -2.80
C ARG A 250 8.78 -18.77 -3.57
N ASP A 251 7.63 -19.04 -2.97
CA ASP A 251 6.60 -19.92 -3.55
C ASP A 251 5.79 -19.23 -4.67
N GLY A 252 6.00 -17.92 -4.89
CA GLY A 252 5.44 -17.19 -6.01
C GLY A 252 3.91 -17.20 -6.02
N GLY A 253 3.33 -17.62 -7.14
CA GLY A 253 1.89 -17.76 -7.32
C GLY A 253 1.23 -18.95 -6.61
N ARG A 254 1.98 -19.79 -5.89
CA ARG A 254 1.39 -20.90 -5.12
C ARG A 254 0.72 -20.42 -3.83
N ILE A 255 1.28 -19.38 -3.21
CA ILE A 255 0.76 -18.88 -1.95
C ILE A 255 -0.45 -17.98 -2.20
N THR A 256 -1.54 -18.23 -1.48
CA THR A 256 -2.73 -17.38 -1.53
C THR A 256 -2.84 -16.47 -0.30
N PHE A 257 -3.72 -15.48 -0.40
CA PHE A 257 -4.09 -14.62 0.72
C PHE A 257 -4.65 -15.42 1.91
N GLU A 258 -5.46 -16.47 1.65
CA GLU A 258 -6.02 -17.35 2.67
C GLU A 258 -4.93 -18.17 3.38
N GLU A 259 -3.95 -18.66 2.63
CA GLU A 259 -2.82 -19.40 3.21
C GLU A 259 -1.92 -18.51 4.07
N LEU A 260 -1.67 -17.26 3.65
CA LEU A 260 -1.00 -16.29 4.50
C LEU A 260 -1.80 -16.08 5.79
N SER A 261 -3.11 -15.82 5.65
CA SER A 261 -3.99 -15.57 6.80
C SER A 261 -3.93 -16.71 7.80
N ALA A 262 -4.01 -17.97 7.33
CA ALA A 262 -3.91 -19.17 8.16
C ALA A 262 -2.53 -19.36 8.83
N LYS A 263 -1.44 -18.89 8.22
CA LYS A 263 -0.08 -18.93 8.80
C LYS A 263 0.12 -17.87 9.89
N THR A 264 -0.58 -16.75 9.81
CA THR A 264 -0.40 -15.61 10.72
C THR A 264 -1.40 -15.58 11.88
N VAL A 265 -2.65 -16.09 11.74
CA VAL A 265 -3.67 -16.15 12.81
C VAL A 265 -4.73 -17.27 12.56
N GLU A 266 -5.33 -17.82 13.63
CA GLU A 266 -6.54 -18.68 13.63
C GLU A 266 -7.89 -17.92 13.47
N MET A 267 -7.90 -16.64 13.04
CA MET A 267 -9.13 -15.83 12.87
C MET A 267 -9.29 -15.31 11.44
N PRO A 268 -10.52 -15.19 10.91
CA PRO A 268 -10.74 -14.68 9.56
C PRO A 268 -10.35 -13.20 9.46
N CYS A 269 -9.69 -12.84 8.36
CA CYS A 269 -9.40 -11.46 7.96
C CYS A 269 -10.66 -10.58 8.13
N GLY A 270 -10.55 -9.54 8.95
CA GLY A 270 -11.60 -8.56 9.20
C GLY A 270 -11.02 -7.15 9.29
N ALA A 271 -11.86 -6.13 9.09
CA ALA A 271 -11.45 -4.73 9.14
C ALA A 271 -11.11 -4.24 10.56
N ASP A 272 -11.27 -5.09 11.59
CA ASP A 272 -11.05 -4.73 13.00
C ASP A 272 -9.59 -4.38 13.29
N TYR A 273 -8.62 -5.10 12.73
CA TYR A 273 -7.20 -4.78 12.90
C TYR A 273 -6.83 -3.44 12.26
N LEU A 274 -7.45 -3.11 11.12
CA LEU A 274 -7.28 -1.80 10.48
C LEU A 274 -7.92 -0.70 11.31
N ARG A 275 -9.13 -0.95 11.85
CA ARG A 275 -9.80 -0.01 12.74
C ARG A 275 -8.95 0.26 13.98
N GLN A 276 -8.48 -0.77 14.67
CA GLN A 276 -7.66 -0.65 15.88
C GLN A 276 -6.37 0.13 15.60
N ALA A 277 -5.66 -0.20 14.52
CA ALA A 277 -4.44 0.50 14.14
C ALA A 277 -4.68 2.01 13.87
N ILE A 278 -5.83 2.37 13.29
CA ILE A 278 -6.20 3.77 13.07
C ILE A 278 -6.58 4.46 14.39
N GLU A 279 -7.30 3.78 15.28
CA GLU A 279 -7.68 4.32 16.61
C GLU A 279 -6.41 4.64 17.44
N GLU A 280 -5.44 3.73 17.47
CA GLU A 280 -4.14 3.92 18.14
C GLU A 280 -3.29 5.08 17.57
N GLU A 281 -3.55 5.50 16.33
CA GLU A 281 -2.85 6.64 15.71
C GLU A 281 -3.51 7.99 16.00
N ILE A 282 -4.82 7.99 16.27
CA ILE A 282 -5.64 9.20 16.47
C ILE A 282 -5.70 9.60 17.95
N ASP A 283 -5.64 8.63 18.84
CA ASP A 283 -5.64 8.78 20.31
C ASP A 283 -4.29 9.29 20.84
#